data_AF-A0A3S3X3Y7-F1
#
_entry.id   AF-A0A3S3X3Y7-F1
#
_cell.length_a   1.000
_cell.length_b   1.000
_cell.length_c   1.000
_cell.angle_alpha   90.00
_cell.angle_beta   90.00
_cell.angle_gamma   90.00
#
_symmetry.space_group_name_H-M   'P 1'
#
loop_
_entity.id
_entity.type
_entity.pdbx_description
1 polymer ?
#
loop_
_entity_poly.entity_id
_entity_poly.type
_entity_poly.pdbx_seq_one_letter_code
_entity_poly.pdbx_strand_id
1 'polypeptide(L)'
;MRKYILSGLVMISVLAVCGFTRVQPNDSANFKQDFLRLINKTRAKGCKCGNKWYPPAVPMVWNDNLEQAAQDHANDMYNRNYFNHTSKDGRSMSDRIVFAGYYFKGYKSFMVGENIAMGQSSIAEVMAGWFKSEGHCQNLMNPGFKDVGVAETNHYWVQDFGGRISFSPEQQKLIKEGKYRLIQKEVDNH
;
A
#
# COMPACT_ATOMS: atom_id res chain seq x y z
N MET A 1 -48.28 -58.67 3.91
CA MET A 1 -46.95 -59.30 3.96
C MET A 1 -46.29 -59.23 2.59
N ARG A 2 -45.34 -58.30 2.37
CA ARG A 2 -44.01 -58.57 1.77
C ARG A 2 -43.27 -57.24 1.61
N LYS A 3 -42.10 -57.17 2.25
CA LYS A 3 -41.09 -56.13 2.13
C LYS A 3 -40.35 -56.31 0.80
N TYR A 4 -40.03 -55.23 0.10
CA TYR A 4 -38.91 -55.19 -0.83
C TYR A 4 -38.16 -53.87 -0.70
N ILE A 5 -36.91 -53.98 -0.25
CA ILE A 5 -35.88 -52.95 -0.28
C ILE A 5 -35.27 -53.00 -1.68
N LEU A 6 -35.18 -51.87 -2.37
CA LEU A 6 -34.23 -51.71 -3.47
C LEU A 6 -33.47 -50.39 -3.31
N SER A 7 -32.16 -50.58 -3.15
CA SER A 7 -31.12 -49.56 -3.16
C SER A 7 -30.98 -48.99 -4.57
N GLY A 8 -30.93 -47.67 -4.71
CA GLY A 8 -30.70 -46.99 -5.98
C GLY A 8 -29.89 -45.73 -5.74
N LEU A 9 -28.58 -45.83 -5.96
CA LEU A 9 -27.64 -44.71 -5.95
C LEU A 9 -27.98 -43.77 -7.12
N VAL A 10 -28.39 -42.53 -6.85
CA VAL A 10 -28.48 -41.49 -7.88
C VAL A 10 -27.22 -40.63 -7.78
N MET A 11 -26.34 -40.80 -8.76
CA MET A 11 -25.20 -39.95 -9.02
C MET A 11 -25.73 -38.58 -9.46
N ILE A 12 -25.74 -37.59 -8.57
CA ILE A 12 -26.00 -36.20 -8.98
C ILE A 12 -24.67 -35.65 -9.49
N SER A 13 -24.57 -35.58 -10.82
CA SER A 13 -23.53 -34.89 -11.56
C SER A 13 -23.49 -33.41 -11.15
N VAL A 14 -22.42 -32.98 -10.50
CA VAL A 14 -22.18 -31.56 -10.24
C VAL A 14 -21.71 -30.92 -11.53
N LEU A 15 -22.63 -30.22 -12.21
CA LEU A 15 -22.29 -29.27 -13.26
C LEU A 15 -21.45 -28.14 -12.63
N ALA A 16 -20.18 -28.10 -12.98
CA ALA A 16 -19.29 -27.00 -12.64
C ALA A 16 -19.74 -25.75 -13.41
N VAL A 17 -20.56 -24.93 -12.76
CA VAL A 17 -20.81 -23.55 -13.20
C VAL A 17 -19.58 -22.73 -12.79
N CYS A 18 -19.00 -21.98 -13.74
CA CYS A 18 -17.89 -21.05 -13.51
C CYS A 18 -18.12 -20.24 -12.23
N GLY A 19 -17.38 -20.58 -11.18
CA GLY A 19 -17.49 -19.92 -9.90
C GLY A 19 -16.90 -18.53 -9.97
N PHE A 20 -17.76 -17.51 -9.89
CA PHE A 20 -17.33 -16.24 -9.31
C PHE A 20 -16.99 -16.53 -7.84
N THR A 21 -15.70 -16.55 -7.51
CA THR A 21 -15.27 -16.59 -6.12
C THR A 21 -15.66 -15.28 -5.46
N ARG A 22 -16.57 -15.33 -4.48
CA ARG A 22 -16.73 -14.24 -3.52
C ARG A 22 -15.41 -14.12 -2.76
N VAL A 23 -14.74 -12.97 -2.90
CA VAL A 23 -13.62 -12.57 -2.04
C VAL A 23 -14.10 -12.70 -0.60
N GLN A 24 -13.45 -13.58 0.18
CA GLN A 24 -13.82 -13.78 1.57
C GLN A 24 -13.36 -12.56 2.38
N PRO A 25 -14.09 -12.12 3.42
CA PRO A 25 -13.65 -11.03 4.30
C PRO A 25 -12.28 -11.26 4.94
N ASN A 26 -11.83 -12.53 4.99
CA ASN A 26 -10.52 -12.92 5.51
C ASN A 26 -9.37 -12.67 4.52
N ASP A 27 -9.64 -12.54 3.22
CA ASP A 27 -8.58 -12.40 2.21
C ASP A 27 -7.93 -11.01 2.28
N SER A 28 -8.71 -9.96 2.50
CA SER A 28 -8.20 -8.58 2.66
C SER A 28 -7.48 -8.37 4.00
N ALA A 29 -8.00 -8.96 5.08
CA ALA A 29 -7.34 -8.95 6.39
C ALA A 29 -5.98 -9.67 6.33
N ASN A 30 -5.89 -10.79 5.61
CA ASN A 30 -4.65 -11.50 5.37
C ASN A 30 -3.68 -10.69 4.48
N PHE A 31 -4.18 -10.03 3.44
CA PHE A 31 -3.38 -9.20 2.53
C PHE A 31 -2.64 -8.07 3.26
N LYS A 32 -3.36 -7.23 4.01
CA LYS A 32 -2.77 -6.10 4.77
C LYS A 32 -1.73 -6.61 5.77
N GLN A 33 -2.09 -7.66 6.52
CA GLN A 33 -1.21 -8.23 7.54
C GLN A 33 0.04 -8.86 6.93
N ASP A 34 -0.04 -9.51 5.77
CA ASP A 34 1.10 -10.11 5.11
C ASP A 34 2.10 -9.07 4.60
N PHE A 35 1.63 -7.99 3.97
CA PHE A 35 2.50 -6.88 3.59
C PHE A 35 3.17 -6.26 4.82
N LEU A 36 2.39 -5.88 5.83
CA LEU A 36 2.94 -5.29 7.06
C LEU A 36 3.95 -6.22 7.72
N ARG A 37 3.66 -7.51 7.82
CA ARG A 37 4.55 -8.52 8.39
C ARG A 37 5.87 -8.59 7.63
N LEU A 38 5.84 -8.63 6.31
CA LEU A 38 7.06 -8.70 5.50
C LEU A 38 7.88 -7.41 5.57
N ILE A 39 7.22 -6.25 5.44
CA ILE A 39 7.85 -4.93 5.53
C ILE A 39 8.51 -4.77 6.91
N ASN A 40 7.74 -4.98 7.99
CA ASN A 40 8.20 -4.72 9.34
C ASN A 40 9.23 -5.75 9.84
N LYS A 41 9.15 -7.01 9.37
CA LYS A 41 10.19 -8.01 9.63
C LYS A 41 11.54 -7.59 9.07
N THR A 42 11.57 -7.00 7.87
CA THR A 42 12.81 -6.49 7.28
C THR A 42 13.26 -5.19 7.94
N ARG A 43 12.34 -4.24 8.16
CA ARG A 43 12.64 -2.97 8.84
C ARG A 43 13.21 -3.17 10.23
N ALA A 44 12.74 -4.15 11.00
CA ALA A 44 13.27 -4.43 12.34
C ALA A 44 14.73 -4.93 12.33
N LYS A 45 15.20 -5.51 11.22
CA LYS A 45 16.56 -6.06 11.08
C LYS A 45 17.54 -5.08 10.45
N GLY A 46 17.05 -4.10 9.70
CA GLY A 46 17.87 -3.37 8.74
C GLY A 46 18.07 -4.17 7.44
N CYS A 47 18.49 -3.48 6.39
CA CYS A 47 18.66 -4.07 5.07
C CYS A 47 19.70 -3.31 4.25
N LYS A 48 20.38 -4.00 3.34
CA LYS A 48 21.23 -3.37 2.34
C LYS A 48 20.39 -3.09 1.09
N CYS A 49 20.24 -1.82 0.73
CA CYS A 49 19.59 -1.37 -0.49
C CYS A 49 20.66 -0.92 -1.48
N GLY A 50 20.88 -1.70 -2.54
CA GLY A 50 22.02 -1.51 -3.43
C GLY A 50 23.34 -1.64 -2.66
N ASN A 51 24.15 -0.58 -2.67
CA ASN A 51 25.40 -0.54 -1.91
C ASN A 51 25.27 0.07 -0.51
N LYS A 52 24.12 0.63 -0.16
CA LYS A 52 23.91 1.36 1.09
C LYS A 52 23.24 0.49 2.15
N TRP A 53 23.79 0.49 3.37
CA TRP A 53 23.14 -0.11 4.53
C TRP A 53 22.11 0.85 5.12
N TYR A 54 20.89 0.35 5.36
CA TYR A 54 19.86 1.01 6.14
C TYR A 54 19.72 0.29 7.49
N PRO A 55 19.87 1.01 8.62
CA PRO A 55 19.73 0.42 9.94
C PRO A 55 18.27 0.02 10.20
N PRO A 56 17.98 -0.67 11.32
CA PRO A 56 16.62 -0.91 11.76
C PRO A 56 15.77 0.38 11.77
N ALA A 57 14.54 0.28 11.27
CA ALA A 57 13.61 1.39 11.14
C ALA A 57 12.29 1.10 11.88
N VAL A 58 11.61 2.17 12.29
CA VAL A 58 10.33 2.08 12.99
C VAL A 58 9.31 1.29 12.14
N PRO A 59 8.54 0.35 12.72
CA PRO A 59 7.50 -0.35 11.99
C PRO A 59 6.51 0.61 11.32
N MET A 60 6.13 0.31 10.08
CA MET A 60 5.04 1.01 9.41
C MET A 60 3.69 0.46 9.89
N VAL A 61 2.68 1.33 9.84
CA VAL A 61 1.27 0.97 10.04
C VAL A 61 0.50 1.13 8.74
N TRP A 62 -0.59 0.38 8.59
CA TRP A 62 -1.44 0.51 7.40
C TRP A 62 -2.21 1.83 7.43
N ASN A 63 -2.38 2.45 6.27
CA ASN A 63 -3.21 3.64 6.11
C ASN A 63 -4.16 3.47 4.92
N ASP A 64 -5.46 3.48 5.21
CA ASP A 64 -6.50 3.21 4.20
C ASP A 64 -6.58 4.31 3.12
N ASN A 65 -6.15 5.55 3.40
CA ASN A 65 -6.10 6.60 2.37
C ASN A 65 -4.95 6.34 1.38
N LEU A 66 -3.82 5.82 1.86
CA LEU A 66 -2.71 5.42 0.97
C LEU A 66 -3.08 4.18 0.15
N GLU A 67 -3.82 3.24 0.73
CA GLU A 67 -4.36 2.08 -0.01
C GLU A 67 -5.32 2.53 -1.10
N GLN A 68 -6.21 3.49 -0.81
CA GLN A 68 -7.13 4.04 -1.80
C GLN A 68 -6.37 4.70 -2.97
N ALA A 69 -5.36 5.52 -2.67
CA ALA A 69 -4.51 6.13 -3.71
C ALA A 69 -3.81 5.07 -4.58
N ALA A 70 -3.25 4.04 -3.94
CA ALA A 70 -2.60 2.93 -4.61
C ALA A 70 -3.58 2.14 -5.50
N GLN A 71 -4.79 1.88 -5.00
CA GLN A 71 -5.83 1.12 -5.71
C GLN A 71 -6.31 1.88 -6.94
N ASP A 72 -6.52 3.19 -6.83
CA ASP A 72 -6.94 4.03 -7.94
C ASP A 72 -5.88 4.09 -9.03
N HIS A 73 -4.59 4.15 -8.66
CA HIS A 73 -3.50 4.15 -9.64
C HIS A 73 -3.27 2.79 -10.29
N ALA A 74 -3.38 1.69 -9.53
CA ALA A 74 -3.35 0.34 -10.08
C ALA A 74 -4.47 0.13 -11.13
N ASN A 75 -5.68 0.60 -10.81
CA ASN A 75 -6.81 0.60 -11.73
C ASN A 75 -6.56 1.49 -12.96
N ASP A 76 -6.00 2.69 -12.80
CA ASP A 76 -5.68 3.60 -13.91
C ASP A 76 -4.68 2.95 -14.88
N MET A 77 -3.58 2.41 -14.35
CA MET A 77 -2.54 1.71 -15.10
C MET A 77 -3.07 0.50 -15.87
N TYR A 78 -3.86 -0.35 -15.20
CA TYR A 78 -4.47 -1.52 -15.82
C TYR A 78 -5.47 -1.13 -16.92
N ASN A 79 -6.48 -0.31 -16.59
CA ASN A 79 -7.58 0.01 -17.50
C ASN A 79 -7.11 0.79 -18.74
N ARG A 80 -5.99 1.51 -18.65
CA ARG A 80 -5.45 2.32 -19.74
C ARG A 80 -4.14 1.78 -20.30
N ASN A 81 -3.78 0.54 -19.96
CA ASN A 81 -2.62 -0.19 -20.48
C ASN A 81 -1.31 0.62 -20.45
N TYR A 82 -0.89 1.07 -19.27
CA TYR A 82 0.41 1.73 -19.12
C TYR A 82 1.04 1.44 -17.76
N PHE A 83 2.35 1.70 -17.63
CA PHE A 83 3.10 1.51 -16.40
C PHE A 83 3.99 2.72 -16.15
N ASN A 84 3.55 3.62 -15.25
CA ASN A 84 4.25 4.86 -14.93
C ASN A 84 3.80 5.40 -13.56
N HIS A 85 4.69 6.09 -12.85
CA HIS A 85 4.37 6.80 -11.59
C HIS A 85 3.40 7.97 -11.81
N THR A 86 3.47 8.65 -12.95
CA THR A 86 2.56 9.73 -13.32
C THR A 86 1.33 9.16 -14.03
N SER A 87 0.15 9.53 -13.55
CA SER A 87 -1.12 9.17 -14.19
C SER A 87 -1.20 9.79 -15.59
N LYS A 88 -1.92 9.14 -16.51
CA LYS A 88 -2.05 9.66 -17.89
C LYS A 88 -2.78 11.00 -17.99
N ASP A 89 -3.50 11.41 -16.94
CA ASP A 89 -4.11 12.74 -16.83
C ASP A 89 -3.17 13.80 -16.23
N GLY A 90 -1.90 13.44 -15.97
CA GLY A 90 -0.85 14.33 -15.48
C GLY A 90 -0.69 14.36 -13.96
N ARG A 91 -1.58 13.72 -13.18
CA ARG A 91 -1.44 13.68 -11.72
C ARG A 91 -0.19 12.90 -11.30
N SER A 92 0.60 13.50 -10.41
CA SER A 92 1.68 12.82 -9.70
C SER A 92 1.15 11.91 -8.59
N MET A 93 2.00 11.05 -8.04
CA MET A 93 1.65 10.28 -6.84
C MET A 93 1.24 11.20 -5.67
N SER A 94 1.96 12.30 -5.45
CA SER A 94 1.62 13.26 -4.39
C SER A 94 0.20 13.79 -4.54
N ASP A 95 -0.22 14.10 -5.76
CA ASP A 95 -1.57 14.56 -6.04
C ASP A 95 -2.60 13.49 -5.70
N ARG A 96 -2.38 12.24 -6.15
CA ARG A 96 -3.27 11.10 -5.88
C ARG A 96 -3.42 10.84 -4.37
N ILE A 97 -2.31 10.83 -3.64
CA ILE A 97 -2.30 10.63 -2.18
C ILE A 97 -3.07 11.73 -1.45
N VAL A 98 -2.91 12.99 -1.88
CA VAL A 98 -3.68 14.11 -1.33
C VAL A 98 -5.16 14.00 -1.67
N PHE A 99 -5.52 13.64 -2.91
CA PHE A 99 -6.92 13.43 -3.30
C PHE A 99 -7.58 12.29 -2.52
N ALA A 100 -6.83 11.25 -2.16
CA ALA A 100 -7.30 10.15 -1.33
C ALA A 100 -7.44 10.49 0.17
N GLY A 101 -7.07 11.71 0.59
CA GLY A 101 -7.31 12.19 1.95
C GLY A 101 -6.09 12.16 2.88
N TYR A 102 -4.88 11.86 2.37
CA TYR A 102 -3.66 11.88 3.16
C TYR A 102 -3.00 13.27 3.12
N TYR A 103 -3.39 14.15 4.04
CA TYR A 103 -3.01 15.56 4.01
C TYR A 103 -1.82 15.93 4.91
N PHE A 104 -1.13 17.02 4.53
CA PHE A 104 -0.13 17.71 5.35
C PHE A 104 -0.72 18.50 6.52
N LYS A 105 -1.96 19.00 6.42
CA LYS A 105 -2.55 19.95 7.38
C LYS A 105 -2.48 19.41 8.81
N GLY A 106 -1.91 20.21 9.72
CA GLY A 106 -1.74 19.87 11.14
C GLY A 106 -0.43 19.16 11.47
N TYR A 107 0.44 18.91 10.49
CA TYR A 107 1.74 18.29 10.68
C TYR A 107 2.88 19.28 10.44
N LYS A 108 3.99 19.06 11.15
CA LYS A 108 5.24 19.80 11.03
C LYS A 108 6.02 19.43 9.76
N SER A 109 5.90 18.18 9.34
CA SER A 109 6.56 17.65 8.14
C SER A 109 5.68 16.59 7.49
N PHE A 110 5.79 16.51 6.17
CA PHE A 110 5.08 15.59 5.31
C PHE A 110 5.99 15.11 4.21
N MET A 111 5.96 13.81 3.95
CA MET A 111 6.62 13.17 2.84
C MET A 111 5.79 12.00 2.35
N VAL A 112 5.91 11.72 1.07
CA VAL A 112 5.23 10.61 0.39
C VAL A 112 6.21 9.93 -0.55
N GLY A 113 5.94 8.66 -0.88
CA GLY A 113 6.77 7.86 -1.78
C GLY A 113 5.93 6.77 -2.44
N GLU A 114 6.42 6.21 -3.55
CA GLU A 114 5.71 5.16 -4.30
C GLU A 114 6.69 4.08 -4.77
N ASN A 115 6.26 2.83 -4.67
CA ASN A 115 6.80 1.73 -5.43
C ASN A 115 5.71 1.20 -6.36
N ILE A 116 6.05 0.93 -7.63
CA ILE A 116 5.17 0.23 -8.57
C ILE A 116 5.84 -1.05 -9.08
N ALA A 117 5.04 -2.05 -9.41
CA ALA A 117 5.51 -3.27 -10.08
C ALA A 117 4.43 -3.83 -11.01
N MET A 118 4.86 -4.65 -11.97
CA MET A 118 3.96 -5.28 -12.93
C MET A 118 4.39 -6.73 -13.20
N GLY A 119 3.42 -7.64 -13.20
CA GLY A 119 3.58 -9.04 -13.61
C GLY A 119 3.87 -10.05 -12.49
N GLN A 120 4.13 -9.58 -11.27
CA GLN A 120 4.31 -10.49 -10.12
C GLN A 120 2.96 -11.10 -9.72
N SER A 121 2.96 -12.39 -9.40
CA SER A 121 1.74 -13.16 -9.12
C SER A 121 1.46 -13.34 -7.63
N SER A 122 2.32 -12.83 -6.75
CA SER A 122 2.14 -12.95 -5.31
C SER A 122 2.81 -11.82 -4.53
N ILE A 123 2.35 -11.63 -3.28
CA ILE A 123 2.96 -10.72 -2.30
C ILE A 123 4.46 -11.02 -2.12
N ALA A 124 4.83 -12.30 -2.03
CA ALA A 124 6.22 -12.69 -1.82
C ALA A 124 7.11 -12.28 -3.01
N GLU A 125 6.61 -12.44 -4.23
CA GLU A 125 7.33 -12.11 -5.45
C GLU A 125 7.50 -10.59 -5.63
N VAL A 126 6.43 -9.80 -5.43
CA VAL A 126 6.51 -8.34 -5.54
C VAL A 126 7.41 -7.74 -4.45
N MET A 127 7.33 -8.24 -3.22
CA MET A 127 8.21 -7.79 -2.13
C MET A 127 9.68 -8.13 -2.41
N ALA A 128 9.97 -9.31 -2.94
CA ALA A 128 11.33 -9.68 -3.34
C ALA A 128 11.84 -8.77 -4.48
N GLY A 129 11.00 -8.46 -5.46
CA GLY A 129 11.30 -7.51 -6.53
C GLY A 129 11.62 -6.11 -6.03
N TRP A 130 10.80 -5.57 -5.11
CA TRP A 130 11.04 -4.26 -4.51
C TRP A 130 12.32 -4.22 -3.67
N PHE A 131 12.62 -5.24 -2.86
CA PHE A 131 13.88 -5.26 -2.10
C PHE A 131 15.12 -5.43 -2.98
N LYS A 132 14.99 -6.04 -4.16
CA LYS A 132 16.09 -6.17 -5.13
C LYS A 132 16.37 -4.86 -5.90
N SER A 133 15.35 -4.03 -6.08
CA SER A 133 15.50 -2.70 -6.70
C SER A 133 16.03 -1.70 -5.67
N GLU A 134 17.14 -1.02 -5.97
CA GLU A 134 17.74 -0.06 -5.04
C GLU A 134 16.74 1.03 -4.64
N GLY A 135 16.10 1.70 -5.60
CA GLY A 135 15.14 2.78 -5.29
C GLY A 135 13.93 2.30 -4.49
N HIS A 136 13.37 1.14 -4.83
CA HIS A 136 12.21 0.60 -4.11
C HIS A 136 12.58 0.14 -2.68
N CYS A 137 13.76 -0.47 -2.52
CA CYS A 137 14.30 -0.82 -1.22
C CYS A 137 14.55 0.42 -0.35
N GLN A 138 15.08 1.51 -0.95
CA GLN A 138 15.28 2.77 -0.24
C GLN A 138 13.96 3.34 0.29
N ASN A 139 12.86 3.26 -0.46
CA ASN A 139 11.53 3.62 0.03
C ASN A 139 11.10 2.72 1.21
N LEU A 140 11.18 1.38 1.04
CA LEU A 140 10.82 0.41 2.08
C LEU A 140 11.58 0.60 3.40
N MET A 141 12.84 1.05 3.32
CA MET A 141 13.73 1.23 4.47
C MET A 141 13.84 2.68 4.96
N ASN A 142 13.15 3.63 4.33
CA ASN A 142 13.20 5.03 4.74
C ASN A 142 12.59 5.20 6.15
N PRO A 143 13.32 5.73 7.14
CA PRO A 143 12.79 5.91 8.49
C PRO A 143 11.76 7.05 8.60
N GLY A 144 11.68 7.92 7.59
CA GLY A 144 10.67 8.98 7.52
C GLY A 144 9.26 8.46 7.21
N PHE A 145 9.15 7.31 6.53
CA PHE A 145 7.88 6.65 6.27
C PHE A 145 7.44 5.80 7.45
N LYS A 146 6.20 6.04 7.88
CA LYS A 146 5.53 5.40 9.03
C LYS A 146 4.17 4.82 8.66
N ASP A 147 3.57 5.31 7.58
CA ASP A 147 2.30 4.86 7.04
C ASP A 147 2.58 4.18 5.68
N VAL A 148 1.83 3.13 5.36
CA VAL A 148 1.88 2.45 4.05
C VAL A 148 0.49 2.00 3.62
N GLY A 149 0.22 2.04 2.32
CA GLY A 149 -0.92 1.39 1.68
C GLY A 149 -0.45 0.66 0.43
N VAL A 150 -1.03 -0.50 0.15
CA VAL A 150 -0.67 -1.31 -1.02
C VAL A 150 -1.95 -1.79 -1.68
N ALA A 151 -1.97 -1.81 -3.01
CA ALA A 151 -3.06 -2.36 -3.79
C ALA A 151 -2.55 -3.09 -5.04
N GLU A 152 -3.43 -3.91 -5.61
CA GLU A 152 -3.15 -4.68 -6.80
C GLU A 152 -4.38 -4.73 -7.72
N THR A 153 -4.15 -4.59 -9.03
CA THR A 153 -5.16 -4.79 -10.07
C THR A 153 -4.53 -5.52 -11.26
N ASN A 154 -4.90 -6.79 -11.48
CA ASN A 154 -4.42 -7.61 -12.60
C ASN A 154 -2.89 -7.56 -12.80
N HIS A 155 -2.16 -7.84 -11.73
CA HIS A 155 -0.71 -7.81 -11.60
C HIS A 155 -0.06 -6.43 -11.68
N TYR A 156 -0.83 -5.34 -11.66
CA TYR A 156 -0.32 -3.98 -11.43
C TYR A 156 -0.34 -3.71 -9.93
N TRP A 157 0.85 -3.60 -9.35
CA TRP A 157 1.05 -3.37 -7.92
C TRP A 157 1.44 -1.91 -7.68
N VAL A 158 0.82 -1.29 -6.68
CA VAL A 158 1.19 0.04 -6.19
C VAL A 158 1.33 -0.01 -4.68
N GLN A 159 2.42 0.54 -4.16
CA GLN A 159 2.69 0.71 -2.74
C GLN A 159 3.03 2.17 -2.47
N ASP A 160 2.12 2.84 -1.78
CA ASP A 160 2.24 4.24 -1.40
C ASP A 160 2.68 4.36 0.05
N PHE A 161 3.61 5.28 0.31
CA PHE A 161 4.18 5.54 1.61
C PHE A 161 3.82 6.92 2.11
N GLY A 162 3.65 7.02 3.42
CA GLY A 162 3.38 8.27 4.11
C GLY A 162 4.31 8.49 5.29
N GLY A 163 4.84 9.70 5.40
CA GLY A 163 5.58 10.17 6.57
C GLY A 163 5.01 11.47 7.08
N ARG A 164 4.53 11.47 8.33
CA ARG A 164 4.00 12.67 9.00
C ARG A 164 4.65 12.84 10.37
N ILE A 165 5.07 14.07 10.68
CA ILE A 165 5.62 14.45 11.98
C ILE A 165 4.68 15.46 12.60
N SER A 166 4.05 15.12 13.73
CA SER A 166 3.19 16.05 14.46
C SER A 166 4.00 17.14 15.15
N PHE A 167 3.38 18.31 15.34
CA PHE A 167 3.89 19.31 16.27
C PHE A 167 3.92 18.75 17.70
N SER A 168 4.89 19.17 18.52
CA SER A 168 4.88 18.83 19.95
C SER A 168 3.64 19.43 20.63
N PRO A 169 3.20 18.91 21.79
CA PRO A 169 2.07 19.48 22.53
C PRO A 169 2.24 20.99 22.82
N GLU A 170 3.47 21.41 23.13
CA GLU A 170 3.80 22.82 23.33
C GLU A 170 3.64 23.63 22.03
N GLN A 171 4.15 23.12 20.91
CA GLN A 171 3.99 23.78 19.61
C GLN A 171 2.51 23.88 19.20
N GLN A 172 1.71 22.84 19.45
CA GLN A 172 0.27 22.86 19.21
C GLN A 172 -0.41 23.93 20.06
N LYS A 173 -0.03 24.07 21.34
CA LYS A 173 -0.54 25.14 22.22
C LYS A 173 -0.18 26.53 21.66
N LEU A 174 1.07 26.75 21.25
CA LEU A 174 1.51 28.02 20.69
C LEU A 174 0.83 28.36 19.35
N ILE A 175 0.57 27.37 18.50
CA ILE A 175 -0.21 27.52 17.26
C ILE A 175 -1.64 27.95 17.59
N LYS A 176 -2.28 27.28 18.56
CA LYS A 176 -3.65 27.62 19.00
C LYS A 176 -3.75 29.03 19.60
N GLU A 177 -2.72 29.48 20.29
CA GLU A 177 -2.62 30.83 20.85
C GLU A 177 -2.26 31.90 19.80
N GLY A 178 -2.05 31.54 18.54
CA GLY A 178 -1.65 32.46 17.46
C GLY A 178 -0.21 32.97 17.56
N LYS A 179 0.60 32.40 18.47
CA LYS A 179 2.00 32.77 18.71
C LYS A 179 2.98 32.10 17.75
N TYR A 180 2.52 31.09 17.02
CA TYR A 180 3.26 30.42 15.97
C TYR A 180 2.43 30.42 14.69
N ARG A 181 2.98 30.98 13.60
CA ARG A 181 2.35 30.94 12.28
C ARG A 181 3.00 29.85 11.43
N LEU A 182 2.18 29.01 10.83
CA LEU A 182 2.64 28.07 9.80
C LEU A 182 2.90 28.88 8.53
N ILE A 183 4.18 29.06 8.19
CA ILE A 183 4.56 29.62 6.89
C ILE A 183 4.71 28.44 5.94
N GLN A 184 3.79 28.31 4.99
CA GLN A 184 3.98 27.40 3.88
C GLN A 184 5.05 28.02 2.98
N LYS A 185 6.28 27.52 3.05
CA LYS A 185 7.29 27.91 2.08
C LYS A 185 6.88 27.25 0.77
N GLU A 186 6.56 28.04 -0.25
CA GLU A 186 6.44 27.52 -1.61
C GLU A 186 7.77 26.82 -1.92
N VAL A 187 7.70 25.51 -2.14
CA VAL A 187 8.84 24.74 -2.60
C VAL A 187 8.81 24.90 -4.11
N ASP A 188 9.69 25.75 -4.63
CA ASP A 188 9.92 25.85 -6.06
C ASP A 188 10.26 24.46 -6.58
N ASN A 189 9.40 23.92 -7.46
CA ASN A 189 9.63 22.65 -8.12
C ASN A 189 10.90 22.77 -8.97
N HIS A 190 11.93 21.97 -8.68
CA HIS A 190 13.08 21.69 -9.54
C HIS A 190 13.12 20.19 -9.82
#